data_AF-A0A3B0TH82-F1
#
_entry.id   AF-A0A3B0TH82-F1
#
_cell.length_a   1.000
_cell.length_b   1.000
_cell.length_c   1.000
_cell.angle_alpha   90.00
_cell.angle_beta   90.00
_cell.angle_gamma   90.00
#
_symmetry.space_group_name_H-M   'P 1'
#
loop_
_entity.id
_entity.type
_entity.pdbx_description
1 polymer ?
#
loop_
_entity_poly.entity_id
_entity_poly.type
_entity_poly.pdbx_seq_one_letter_code
_entity_poly.pdbx_strand_id
1 'polypeptide(L)'
;HEFSADDIAFFWKDVMEDPNTTVPVHPALFVAPGVAPEFEQIDKYTIRFTYPFAFKYALQSLSAVEDTFAWPKHELAKLHPKYNSDATYEEFNQLAPWWSDRSKETLSAWSLESVSDDSTLVRMVRNPYYWKVDTAGNQLPYVDYVEYGIVPDRQSVALGNISGQFDYDGTWVGNQHLPLFLREQEGRDLEIGWFNNTPGMAVYMNYDNADDNKRNLVRDLNFRKAMSLAIDRDSINRQFFLDLLDPSAFSFSPNSPYYDAEAGTQFAELDIERANALLDEAGYMDSDGDGIREYADGTDIELVIDVANHDLYVPITELLVESIPASIGIGLVMNNQQQDLIFERRQTLDWDLHVFDIYGSTAPLAKLEDWVPVSQGFPFWNQKASEAPFSPEYAEFSEILLGARALDYDTRVSEMKRANAIMTENVFNLYVGFYRRAFIYNSNLGNMPTEAMRDVSFGLLEGPMRPEQVYFKQ
;
A
#
# COMPACT_ATOMS: atom_id res chain seq x y z
N HIS A 1 -12.09 -31.05 0.86
CA HIS A 1 -13.02 -30.76 1.97
C HIS A 1 -14.08 -29.79 1.48
N GLU A 2 -15.22 -29.70 2.13
CA GLU A 2 -16.27 -28.74 1.75
C GLU A 2 -16.03 -27.38 2.41
N PHE A 3 -16.17 -26.28 1.68
CA PHE A 3 -16.15 -24.94 2.27
C PHE A 3 -17.51 -24.62 2.89
N SER A 4 -17.51 -24.11 4.12
CA SER A 4 -18.73 -23.76 4.84
C SER A 4 -18.52 -22.61 5.83
N ALA A 5 -19.60 -22.20 6.49
CA ALA A 5 -19.54 -21.22 7.57
C ALA A 5 -18.63 -21.63 8.73
N ASP A 6 -18.27 -22.93 8.87
CA ASP A 6 -17.33 -23.41 9.88
C ASP A 6 -15.90 -22.86 9.67
N ASP A 7 -15.48 -22.67 8.41
CA ASP A 7 -14.15 -22.15 8.06
C ASP A 7 -14.03 -20.66 8.41
N ILE A 8 -15.09 -19.90 8.13
CA ILE A 8 -15.20 -18.49 8.53
C ILE A 8 -15.31 -18.36 10.05
N ALA A 9 -16.12 -19.21 10.69
CA ALA A 9 -16.30 -19.18 12.14
C ALA A 9 -15.02 -19.54 12.89
N PHE A 10 -14.19 -20.44 12.36
CA PHE A 10 -12.88 -20.75 12.90
C PHE A 10 -11.96 -19.52 12.87
N PHE A 11 -11.81 -18.89 11.70
CA PHE A 11 -11.03 -17.66 11.61
C PHE A 11 -11.54 -16.60 12.58
N TRP A 12 -12.85 -16.37 12.62
CA TRP A 12 -13.41 -15.30 13.44
C TRP A 12 -13.25 -15.54 14.94
N LYS A 13 -13.67 -16.71 15.42
CA LYS A 13 -13.78 -17.01 16.86
C LYS A 13 -12.49 -17.54 17.48
N ASP A 14 -11.71 -18.29 16.71
CA ASP A 14 -10.53 -18.99 17.21
C ASP A 14 -9.23 -18.32 16.78
N VAL A 15 -9.26 -17.49 15.74
CA VAL A 15 -8.10 -16.67 15.37
C VAL A 15 -8.32 -15.26 15.86
N MET A 16 -9.18 -14.49 15.20
CA MET A 16 -9.29 -13.06 15.44
C MET A 16 -9.73 -12.67 16.86
N GLU A 17 -10.71 -13.37 17.44
CA GLU A 17 -11.19 -13.10 18.80
C GLU A 17 -10.30 -13.72 19.91
N ASP A 18 -9.34 -14.59 19.57
CA ASP A 18 -8.46 -15.23 20.55
C ASP A 18 -7.25 -14.31 20.86
N PRO A 19 -7.13 -13.80 22.10
CA PRO A 19 -6.09 -12.84 22.47
C PRO A 19 -4.66 -13.41 22.44
N ASN A 20 -4.49 -14.72 22.26
CA ASN A 20 -3.18 -15.35 22.14
C ASN A 20 -2.72 -15.45 20.68
N THR A 21 -3.59 -15.15 19.71
CA THR A 21 -3.18 -15.07 18.31
C THR A 21 -2.70 -13.67 17.97
N THR A 22 -1.71 -13.61 17.09
CA THR A 22 -1.10 -12.35 16.63
C THR A 22 -1.30 -12.14 15.13
N VAL A 23 -2.29 -12.83 14.56
CA VAL A 23 -2.58 -12.77 13.13
C VAL A 23 -3.16 -11.39 12.82
N PRO A 24 -2.53 -10.61 11.91
CA PRO A 24 -3.09 -9.34 11.49
C PRO A 24 -4.45 -9.56 10.82
N VAL A 25 -5.46 -8.81 11.26
CA VAL A 25 -6.80 -8.87 10.67
C VAL A 25 -7.06 -7.57 9.94
N HIS A 26 -7.58 -7.69 8.73
CA HIS A 26 -7.90 -6.55 7.90
C HIS A 26 -9.06 -5.73 8.53
N PRO A 27 -8.86 -4.44 8.86
CA PRO A 27 -9.79 -3.69 9.70
C PRO A 27 -11.04 -3.20 8.96
N ALA A 28 -11.15 -3.44 7.65
CA ALA A 28 -12.30 -3.00 6.85
C ALA A 28 -13.66 -3.47 7.39
N LEU A 29 -13.72 -4.59 8.12
CA LEU A 29 -14.93 -5.12 8.74
C LEU A 29 -15.15 -4.66 10.19
N PHE A 30 -14.17 -4.00 10.83
CA PHE A 30 -14.28 -3.60 12.23
C PHE A 30 -15.32 -2.49 12.46
N VAL A 31 -16.03 -2.54 13.59
CA VAL A 31 -17.03 -1.54 14.00
C VAL A 31 -16.38 -0.31 14.63
N ALA A 32 -15.22 -0.49 15.25
CA ALA A 32 -14.39 0.54 15.85
C ALA A 32 -12.92 0.07 15.80
N PRO A 33 -11.95 0.94 16.08
CA PRO A 33 -10.54 0.56 16.17
C PRO A 33 -10.30 -0.73 16.99
N GLY A 34 -9.83 -1.80 16.34
CA GLY A 34 -9.60 -3.12 16.97
C GLY A 34 -10.85 -3.87 17.44
N VAL A 35 -12.07 -3.42 17.11
CA VAL A 35 -13.33 -4.03 17.57
C VAL A 35 -14.06 -4.68 16.41
N ALA A 36 -14.22 -6.01 16.49
CA ALA A 36 -14.96 -6.81 15.53
C ALA A 36 -16.49 -6.60 15.65
N PRO A 37 -17.25 -6.72 14.54
CA PRO A 37 -18.71 -6.82 14.59
C PRO A 37 -19.15 -8.12 15.28
N GLU A 38 -20.38 -8.14 15.79
CA GLU A 38 -20.96 -9.37 16.31
C GLU A 38 -21.11 -10.38 15.17
N PHE A 39 -20.62 -11.61 15.38
CA PHE A 39 -20.65 -12.69 14.40
C PHE A 39 -21.53 -13.86 14.85
N GLU A 40 -22.49 -14.23 14.00
CA GLU A 40 -23.37 -15.37 14.18
C GLU A 40 -23.28 -16.31 12.97
N GLN A 41 -23.03 -17.59 13.23
CA GLN A 41 -23.24 -18.65 12.25
C GLN A 41 -24.69 -19.12 12.35
N ILE A 42 -25.52 -18.78 11.36
CA ILE A 42 -26.95 -19.13 11.33
C ILE A 42 -27.12 -20.60 10.93
N ASP A 43 -26.42 -21.02 9.88
CA ASP A 43 -26.41 -22.38 9.39
C ASP A 43 -25.09 -22.68 8.64
N LYS A 44 -25.05 -23.80 7.91
CA LYS A 44 -23.86 -24.27 7.20
C LYS A 44 -23.35 -23.30 6.12
N TYR A 45 -24.21 -22.52 5.50
CA TYR A 45 -23.83 -21.59 4.42
C TYR A 45 -24.29 -20.15 4.67
N THR A 46 -24.78 -19.87 5.87
CA THR A 46 -25.29 -18.56 6.24
C THR A 46 -24.60 -18.06 7.50
N ILE A 47 -23.91 -16.92 7.38
CA ILE A 47 -23.38 -16.14 8.49
C ILE A 47 -24.10 -14.80 8.58
N ARG A 48 -24.02 -14.17 9.75
CA ARG A 48 -24.52 -12.82 10.00
C ARG A 48 -23.48 -12.03 10.75
N PHE A 49 -23.20 -10.83 10.25
CA PHE A 49 -22.52 -9.79 11.00
C PHE A 49 -23.55 -8.75 11.44
N THR A 50 -23.55 -8.41 12.73
CA THR A 50 -24.39 -7.34 13.28
C THR A 50 -23.51 -6.17 13.66
N TYR A 51 -23.86 -4.98 13.16
CA TYR A 51 -23.15 -3.73 13.40
C TYR A 51 -24.00 -2.82 14.31
N PRO A 52 -23.37 -2.08 15.25
CA PRO A 52 -24.09 -1.15 16.14
C PRO A 52 -24.53 0.15 15.44
N PHE A 53 -24.20 0.31 14.15
CA PHE A 53 -24.59 1.41 13.29
C PHE A 53 -25.01 0.89 11.91
N ALA A 54 -25.64 1.76 11.12
CA ALA A 54 -25.99 1.43 9.74
C ALA A 54 -24.72 1.34 8.88
N PHE A 55 -24.17 0.14 8.68
CA PHE A 55 -22.94 -0.05 7.92
C PHE A 55 -23.18 -0.01 6.39
N LYS A 56 -23.25 1.21 5.84
CA LYS A 56 -23.60 1.47 4.44
C LYS A 56 -22.45 1.22 3.45
N TYR A 57 -21.27 0.84 3.94
CA TYR A 57 -20.09 0.49 3.15
C TYR A 57 -19.75 -1.01 3.15
N ALA A 58 -20.67 -1.86 3.64
CA ALA A 58 -20.40 -3.28 3.87
C ALA A 58 -19.92 -4.05 2.63
N LEU A 59 -20.51 -3.82 1.45
CA LEU A 59 -20.14 -4.54 0.23
C LEU A 59 -18.71 -4.20 -0.21
N GLN A 60 -18.33 -2.93 -0.17
CA GLN A 60 -16.98 -2.50 -0.52
C GLN A 60 -15.94 -3.01 0.48
N SER A 61 -16.24 -2.96 1.77
CA SER A 61 -15.38 -3.55 2.81
C SER A 61 -15.20 -5.05 2.61
N LEU A 62 -16.27 -5.79 2.29
CA LEU A 62 -16.20 -7.23 2.01
C LEU A 62 -15.39 -7.55 0.75
N SER A 63 -15.38 -6.66 -0.25
CA SER A 63 -14.51 -6.80 -1.42
C SER A 63 -13.03 -6.56 -1.12
N ALA A 64 -12.71 -5.85 -0.03
CA ALA A 64 -11.33 -5.50 0.34
C ALA A 64 -10.65 -6.51 1.28
N VAL A 65 -11.43 -7.33 1.99
CA VAL A 65 -10.90 -8.38 2.88
C VAL A 65 -10.53 -9.67 2.15
N GLU A 66 -10.73 -9.75 0.83
CA GLU A 66 -10.32 -10.89 -0.01
C GLU A 66 -10.67 -12.26 0.61
N ASP A 67 -9.73 -13.21 0.60
CA ASP A 67 -9.83 -14.53 1.22
C ASP A 67 -9.28 -14.56 2.67
N THR A 68 -8.93 -13.40 3.24
CA THR A 68 -8.16 -13.33 4.49
C THR A 68 -8.89 -13.92 5.70
N PHE A 69 -10.22 -14.11 5.62
CA PHE A 69 -11.06 -14.58 6.73
C PHE A 69 -11.74 -15.94 6.49
N ALA A 70 -11.37 -16.64 5.41
CA ALA A 70 -11.91 -17.96 5.07
C ALA A 70 -10.83 -19.06 5.23
N TRP A 71 -10.53 -19.44 6.46
CA TRP A 71 -9.42 -20.33 6.79
C TRP A 71 -9.87 -21.79 6.90
N PRO A 72 -9.15 -22.78 6.30
CA PRO A 72 -9.57 -24.17 6.27
C PRO A 72 -9.47 -24.78 7.67
N LYS A 73 -10.58 -24.76 8.41
CA LYS A 73 -10.63 -25.23 9.81
C LYS A 73 -10.11 -26.65 9.94
N HIS A 74 -10.47 -27.51 9.01
CA HIS A 74 -10.08 -28.92 9.01
C HIS A 74 -8.56 -29.16 8.92
N GLU A 75 -7.79 -28.19 8.41
CA GLU A 75 -6.33 -28.22 8.41
C GLU A 75 -5.76 -27.44 9.58
N LEU A 76 -6.16 -26.18 9.74
CA LEU A 76 -5.53 -25.26 10.69
C LEU A 76 -5.91 -25.50 12.15
N ALA A 77 -7.04 -26.16 12.42
CA ALA A 77 -7.36 -26.60 13.77
C ALA A 77 -6.30 -27.59 14.31
N LYS A 78 -5.59 -28.33 13.45
CA LYS A 78 -4.51 -29.24 13.88
C LYS A 78 -3.33 -28.48 14.50
N LEU A 79 -3.13 -27.22 14.09
CA LEU A 79 -2.06 -26.35 14.60
C LEU A 79 -2.52 -25.48 15.79
N HIS A 80 -3.81 -25.47 16.11
CA HIS A 80 -4.36 -24.54 17.09
C HIS A 80 -4.49 -25.19 18.48
N PRO A 81 -3.96 -24.59 19.57
CA PRO A 81 -3.94 -25.18 20.92
C PRO A 81 -5.32 -25.58 21.49
N LYS A 82 -6.39 -24.87 21.08
CA LYS A 82 -7.78 -25.23 21.45
C LYS A 82 -8.21 -26.63 20.97
N TYR A 83 -7.63 -27.10 19.88
CA TYR A 83 -8.04 -28.33 19.18
C TYR A 83 -6.94 -29.41 19.20
N ASN A 84 -5.69 -29.01 19.43
CA ASN A 84 -4.55 -29.91 19.58
C ASN A 84 -3.73 -29.51 20.82
N SER A 85 -3.71 -30.35 21.85
CA SER A 85 -2.99 -30.09 23.11
C SER A 85 -1.47 -30.07 22.97
N ASP A 86 -0.93 -30.62 21.88
CA ASP A 86 0.51 -30.66 21.62
C ASP A 86 0.98 -29.41 20.86
N ALA A 87 0.06 -28.60 20.32
CA ALA A 87 0.36 -27.37 19.60
C ALA A 87 0.58 -26.18 20.53
N THR A 88 1.32 -25.18 20.06
CA THR A 88 1.56 -23.91 20.78
C THR A 88 1.04 -22.72 19.97
N TYR A 89 0.67 -21.63 20.66
CA TYR A 89 0.29 -20.39 19.98
C TYR A 89 1.47 -19.78 19.22
N GLU A 90 2.71 -19.97 19.69
CA GLU A 90 3.92 -19.53 18.98
C GLU A 90 4.02 -20.19 17.59
N GLU A 91 3.89 -21.52 17.54
CA GLU A 91 3.88 -22.27 16.28
C GLU A 91 2.68 -21.89 15.41
N PHE A 92 1.49 -21.77 16.00
CA PHE A 92 0.29 -21.36 15.26
C PHE A 92 0.47 -19.99 14.61
N ASN A 93 0.91 -18.99 15.36
CA ASN A 93 1.11 -17.62 14.89
C ASN A 93 2.20 -17.53 13.82
N GLN A 94 3.20 -18.42 13.86
CA GLN A 94 4.25 -18.47 12.86
C GLN A 94 3.82 -19.18 11.56
N LEU A 95 3.05 -20.26 11.65
CA LEU A 95 2.75 -21.13 10.51
C LEU A 95 1.41 -20.81 9.86
N ALA A 96 0.39 -20.55 10.67
CA ALA A 96 -0.99 -20.45 10.19
C ALA A 96 -1.20 -19.31 9.19
N PRO A 97 -0.63 -18.10 9.32
CA PRO A 97 -0.82 -17.03 8.33
C PRO A 97 -0.34 -17.37 6.91
N TRP A 98 0.61 -18.31 6.78
CA TRP A 98 1.25 -18.68 5.52
C TRP A 98 0.73 -20.02 4.98
N TRP A 99 -0.45 -20.44 5.42
CA TRP A 99 -1.01 -21.76 5.08
C TRP A 99 -1.24 -21.92 3.58
N SER A 100 -1.84 -20.93 2.92
CA SER A 100 -2.15 -20.93 1.49
C SER A 100 -0.89 -21.09 0.64
N ASP A 101 0.23 -20.55 1.11
CA ASP A 101 1.52 -20.58 0.43
C ASP A 101 2.25 -21.91 0.62
N ARG A 102 1.70 -22.81 1.42
CA ARG A 102 2.33 -24.07 1.85
C ARG A 102 1.42 -25.29 1.66
N SER A 103 0.19 -25.09 1.20
CA SER A 103 -0.87 -26.10 1.17
C SER A 103 -1.55 -26.16 -0.20
N LYS A 104 -2.13 -27.33 -0.50
CA LYS A 104 -2.98 -27.53 -1.67
C LYS A 104 -4.45 -27.21 -1.39
N GLU A 105 -4.82 -27.18 -0.12
CA GLU A 105 -6.12 -26.74 0.34
C GLU A 105 -6.17 -25.23 0.19
N THR A 106 -6.98 -24.73 -0.74
CA THR A 106 -7.18 -23.29 -0.96
C THR A 106 -8.48 -23.04 -1.74
N LEU A 107 -9.05 -21.84 -1.60
CA LEU A 107 -10.13 -21.33 -2.44
C LEU A 107 -9.63 -20.62 -3.70
N SER A 108 -8.33 -20.38 -3.82
CA SER A 108 -7.68 -19.69 -4.93
C SER A 108 -7.68 -20.53 -6.21
N ALA A 109 -7.48 -19.86 -7.36
CA ALA A 109 -7.51 -20.47 -8.68
C ALA A 109 -6.39 -21.50 -8.91
N TRP A 110 -5.23 -21.27 -8.29
CA TRP A 110 -4.10 -22.18 -8.26
C TRP A 110 -3.68 -22.46 -6.82
N SER A 111 -3.01 -23.59 -6.62
CA SER A 111 -2.55 -24.11 -5.35
C SER A 111 -1.09 -24.52 -5.45
N LEU A 112 -0.33 -24.51 -4.34
CA LEU A 112 1.09 -24.85 -4.38
C LEU A 112 1.32 -26.26 -4.92
N GLU A 113 2.11 -26.37 -5.99
CA GLU A 113 2.58 -27.65 -6.53
C GLU A 113 3.97 -28.00 -5.99
N SER A 114 4.92 -27.07 -6.14
CA SER A 114 6.30 -27.26 -5.73
C SER A 114 7.06 -25.94 -5.56
N VAL A 115 8.12 -26.00 -4.78
CA VAL A 115 9.20 -25.01 -4.73
C VAL A 115 10.48 -25.71 -5.15
N SER A 116 11.30 -25.10 -6.01
CA SER A 116 12.57 -25.69 -6.42
C SER A 116 13.54 -25.84 -5.25
N ASP A 117 14.49 -26.77 -5.35
CA ASP A 117 15.46 -27.04 -4.27
C ASP A 117 16.31 -25.81 -3.89
N ASP A 118 16.57 -24.94 -4.86
CA ASP A 118 17.29 -23.67 -4.67
C ASP A 118 16.36 -22.50 -4.32
N SER A 119 15.05 -22.76 -4.17
CA SER A 119 14.00 -21.78 -3.88
C SER A 119 13.88 -20.65 -4.91
N THR A 120 14.35 -20.83 -6.15
CA THR A 120 14.26 -19.82 -7.20
C THR A 120 13.00 -19.90 -8.06
N LEU A 121 12.22 -20.98 -7.96
CA LEU A 121 10.99 -21.18 -8.71
C LEU A 121 9.89 -21.71 -7.79
N VAL A 122 8.74 -21.03 -7.78
CA VAL A 122 7.51 -21.49 -7.13
C VAL A 122 6.50 -21.83 -8.22
N ARG A 123 6.01 -23.06 -8.23
CA ARG A 123 5.02 -23.53 -9.19
C ARG A 123 3.68 -23.73 -8.51
N MET A 124 2.66 -23.07 -9.04
CA MET A 124 1.27 -23.19 -8.63
C MET A 124 0.50 -23.94 -9.72
N VAL A 125 -0.29 -24.94 -9.35
CA VAL A 125 -1.11 -25.75 -10.28
C VAL A 125 -2.58 -25.46 -10.08
N ARG A 126 -3.38 -25.57 -11.15
CA ARG A 126 -4.82 -25.29 -11.12
C ARG A 126 -5.50 -26.03 -9.98
N ASN A 127 -6.40 -25.33 -9.30
CA ASN A 127 -7.25 -25.92 -8.28
C ASN A 127 -8.38 -26.71 -8.97
N PRO A 128 -8.42 -28.06 -8.89
CA PRO A 128 -9.46 -28.85 -9.54
C PRO A 128 -10.85 -28.62 -8.94
N TYR A 129 -10.93 -27.99 -7.76
CA TYR A 129 -12.16 -27.62 -7.07
C TYR A 129 -12.45 -26.12 -7.16
N TYR A 130 -11.76 -25.37 -8.03
CA TYR A 130 -12.05 -23.95 -8.18
C TYR A 130 -13.51 -23.75 -8.60
N TRP A 131 -14.14 -22.79 -7.94
CA TRP A 131 -15.59 -22.67 -7.88
C TRP A 131 -16.17 -21.70 -8.92
N LYS A 132 -15.31 -21.04 -9.70
CA LYS A 132 -15.73 -20.11 -10.76
C LYS A 132 -15.76 -20.81 -12.12
N VAL A 133 -16.77 -20.47 -12.90
CA VAL A 133 -16.93 -20.90 -14.30
C VAL A 133 -17.14 -19.68 -15.20
N ASP A 134 -16.77 -19.81 -16.47
CA ASP A 134 -17.14 -18.81 -17.48
C ASP A 134 -18.62 -18.94 -17.91
N THR A 135 -19.06 -18.08 -18.82
CA THR A 135 -20.44 -18.07 -19.33
C THR A 135 -20.82 -19.31 -20.15
N ALA A 136 -19.84 -20.09 -20.62
CA ALA A 136 -20.05 -21.34 -21.35
C ALA A 136 -19.99 -22.57 -20.42
N GLY A 137 -19.68 -22.38 -19.14
CA GLY A 137 -19.55 -23.45 -18.16
C GLY A 137 -18.17 -24.08 -18.09
N ASN A 138 -17.15 -23.48 -18.70
CA ASN A 138 -15.77 -23.94 -18.54
C ASN A 138 -15.29 -23.58 -17.13
N GLN A 139 -14.79 -24.57 -16.40
CA GLN A 139 -14.21 -24.35 -15.08
C GLN A 139 -12.89 -23.58 -15.20
N LEU A 140 -12.77 -22.48 -14.47
CA LEU A 140 -11.56 -21.69 -14.36
C LEU A 140 -10.57 -22.36 -13.38
N PRO A 141 -9.28 -21.94 -13.37
CA PRO A 141 -8.63 -21.06 -14.34
C PRO A 141 -8.48 -21.72 -15.73
N TYR A 142 -8.33 -20.90 -16.79
CA TYR A 142 -8.04 -21.45 -18.12
C TYR A 142 -6.61 -21.97 -18.23
N VAL A 143 -5.64 -21.32 -17.58
CA VAL A 143 -4.23 -21.75 -17.56
C VAL A 143 -4.02 -22.79 -16.46
N ASP A 144 -3.33 -23.88 -16.79
CA ASP A 144 -3.16 -25.03 -15.89
C ASP A 144 -2.16 -24.78 -14.74
N TYR A 145 -1.18 -23.89 -14.92
CA TYR A 145 -0.18 -23.58 -13.90
C TYR A 145 0.36 -22.16 -14.04
N VAL A 146 0.85 -21.61 -12.93
CA VAL A 146 1.57 -20.33 -12.86
C VAL A 146 2.92 -20.60 -12.21
N GLU A 147 3.98 -20.03 -12.77
CA GLU A 147 5.34 -20.11 -12.23
C GLU A 147 5.83 -18.73 -11.83
N TYR A 148 6.30 -18.60 -10.60
CA TYR A 148 6.93 -17.40 -10.07
C TYR A 148 8.44 -17.64 -9.97
N GLY A 149 9.20 -16.91 -10.77
CA GLY A 149 10.66 -16.90 -10.69
C GLY A 149 11.16 -15.85 -9.70
N ILE A 150 12.05 -16.24 -8.79
CA ILE A 150 12.79 -15.30 -7.94
C ILE A 150 13.99 -14.80 -8.73
N VAL A 151 13.97 -13.51 -9.06
CA VAL A 151 15.00 -12.85 -9.87
C VAL A 151 15.76 -11.86 -8.97
N PRO A 152 17.09 -11.79 -9.05
CA PRO A 152 17.90 -11.04 -8.08
C PRO A 152 17.70 -9.52 -8.13
N ASP A 153 17.30 -8.97 -9.28
CA ASP A 153 17.16 -7.53 -9.47
C ASP A 153 16.19 -7.18 -10.62
N ARG A 154 15.72 -5.93 -10.63
CA ARG A 154 14.72 -5.43 -11.61
C ARG A 154 15.25 -5.35 -13.05
N GLN A 155 16.56 -5.16 -13.25
CA GLN A 155 17.15 -5.15 -14.60
C GLN A 155 17.13 -6.55 -15.21
N SER A 156 17.44 -7.57 -14.41
CA SER A 156 17.31 -8.97 -14.79
C SER A 156 15.85 -9.33 -15.12
N VAL A 157 14.87 -8.80 -14.37
CA VAL A 157 13.45 -8.97 -14.72
C VAL A 157 13.12 -8.32 -16.07
N ALA A 158 13.57 -7.09 -16.31
CA ALA A 158 13.35 -6.40 -17.59
C ALA A 158 13.95 -7.16 -18.79
N LEU A 159 15.15 -7.75 -18.64
CA LEU A 159 15.78 -8.59 -19.66
C LEU A 159 15.01 -9.91 -19.88
N GLY A 160 14.49 -10.52 -18.81
CA GLY A 160 13.64 -11.70 -18.89
C GLY A 160 12.36 -11.42 -19.68
N ASN A 161 11.71 -10.28 -19.43
CA ASN A 161 10.50 -9.86 -20.16
C ASN A 161 10.77 -9.72 -21.66
N ILE A 162 11.83 -9.03 -22.09
CA ILE A 162 12.13 -8.88 -23.53
C ILE A 162 12.64 -10.16 -24.19
N SER A 163 13.20 -11.10 -23.43
CA SER A 163 13.65 -12.38 -23.98
C SER A 163 12.52 -13.40 -24.13
N GLY A 164 11.33 -13.10 -23.61
CA GLY A 164 10.19 -14.02 -23.57
C GLY A 164 10.30 -15.08 -22.48
N GLN A 165 11.17 -14.86 -21.48
CA GLN A 165 11.28 -15.73 -20.30
C GLN A 165 10.06 -15.63 -19.39
N PHE A 166 9.42 -14.46 -19.34
CA PHE A 166 8.22 -14.20 -18.54
C PHE A 166 7.03 -13.88 -19.44
N ASP A 167 5.87 -14.47 -19.12
CA ASP A 167 4.64 -14.19 -19.85
C ASP A 167 3.91 -12.94 -19.35
N TYR A 168 4.17 -12.50 -18.12
CA TYR A 168 3.55 -11.33 -17.52
C TYR A 168 4.43 -10.74 -16.41
N ASP A 169 4.55 -9.41 -16.39
CA ASP A 169 5.08 -8.64 -15.27
C ASP A 169 4.31 -7.33 -15.09
N GLY A 170 3.56 -7.25 -14.00
CA GLY A 170 2.89 -6.04 -13.53
C GLY A 170 3.39 -5.56 -12.17
N THR A 171 4.51 -6.07 -11.66
CA THR A 171 4.94 -5.86 -10.26
C THR A 171 6.31 -5.21 -10.16
N TRP A 172 7.30 -5.65 -10.94
CA TRP A 172 8.70 -5.33 -10.66
C TRP A 172 9.33 -4.34 -11.64
N VAL A 173 8.98 -4.40 -12.92
CA VAL A 173 9.39 -3.37 -13.90
C VAL A 173 8.44 -2.17 -13.88
N GLY A 174 8.85 -1.07 -14.52
CA GLY A 174 8.16 0.22 -14.45
C GLY A 174 8.66 1.18 -15.51
N ASN A 175 8.35 2.47 -15.35
CA ASN A 175 8.62 3.51 -16.35
C ASN A 175 10.11 3.65 -16.69
N GLN A 176 11.00 3.37 -15.73
CA GLN A 176 12.45 3.33 -15.93
C GLN A 176 12.90 2.32 -17.01
N HIS A 177 12.09 1.28 -17.27
CA HIS A 177 12.35 0.26 -18.28
C HIS A 177 11.56 0.47 -19.58
N LEU A 178 10.60 1.41 -19.60
CA LEU A 178 9.71 1.62 -20.74
C LEU A 178 10.46 1.88 -22.07
N PRO A 179 11.56 2.66 -22.14
CA PRO A 179 12.28 2.86 -23.39
C PRO A 179 12.89 1.57 -23.96
N LEU A 180 13.24 0.61 -23.10
CA LEU A 180 13.69 -0.72 -23.52
C LEU A 180 12.53 -1.49 -24.13
N PHE A 181 11.38 -1.55 -23.45
CA PHE A 181 10.21 -2.27 -23.93
C PHE A 181 9.67 -1.71 -25.25
N LEU A 182 9.56 -0.38 -25.38
CA LEU A 182 9.12 0.27 -26.63
C LEU A 182 10.04 -0.05 -27.81
N ARG A 183 11.35 -0.16 -27.57
CA ARG A 183 12.33 -0.52 -28.61
C ARG A 183 12.20 -1.98 -29.04
N GLU A 184 12.00 -2.87 -28.07
CA GLU A 184 11.98 -4.31 -28.30
C GLU A 184 10.59 -4.84 -28.68
N GLN A 185 9.53 -4.05 -28.51
CA GLN A 185 8.16 -4.43 -28.87
C GLN A 185 8.03 -4.77 -30.37
N GLU A 186 8.71 -4.01 -31.24
CA GLU A 186 8.75 -4.33 -32.67
C GLU A 186 9.60 -5.59 -32.92
N GLY A 187 8.94 -6.71 -33.22
CA GLY A 187 9.58 -7.97 -33.59
C GLY A 187 9.64 -9.02 -32.48
N ARG A 188 8.93 -8.82 -31.37
CA ARG A 188 8.80 -9.79 -30.28
C ARG A 188 7.35 -10.01 -29.88
N ASP A 189 7.10 -11.12 -29.19
CA ASP A 189 5.80 -11.44 -28.60
C ASP A 189 5.60 -10.71 -27.28
N LEU A 190 5.64 -9.37 -27.33
CA LEU A 190 5.58 -8.50 -26.15
C LEU A 190 4.55 -7.40 -26.39
N GLU A 191 3.68 -7.19 -25.41
CA GLU A 191 2.69 -6.11 -25.38
C GLU A 191 2.83 -5.29 -24.09
N ILE A 192 2.40 -4.03 -24.16
CA ILE A 192 2.45 -3.08 -23.05
C ILE A 192 1.02 -2.69 -22.67
N GLY A 193 0.63 -3.00 -21.43
CA GLY A 193 -0.58 -2.50 -20.81
C GLY A 193 -0.28 -1.41 -19.78
N TRP A 194 -1.32 -0.74 -19.27
CA TRP A 194 -1.17 0.41 -18.40
C TRP A 194 -2.01 0.32 -17.14
N PHE A 195 -1.38 0.58 -15.99
CA PHE A 195 -2.05 0.93 -14.75
C PHE A 195 -2.20 2.45 -14.66
N ASN A 196 -3.44 2.93 -14.60
CA ASN A 196 -3.72 4.36 -14.48
C ASN A 196 -3.70 4.83 -13.02
N ASN A 197 -3.15 6.03 -12.81
CA ASN A 197 -3.07 6.70 -11.51
C ASN A 197 -2.45 5.81 -10.42
N THR A 198 -1.37 5.11 -10.76
CA THR A 198 -0.59 4.34 -9.79
C THR A 198 0.02 5.30 -8.78
N PRO A 199 -0.07 5.05 -7.46
CA PRO A 199 0.56 5.91 -6.49
C PRO A 199 2.09 5.93 -6.64
N GLY A 200 2.69 7.12 -6.70
CA GLY A 200 4.13 7.32 -6.74
C GLY A 200 4.79 7.28 -5.36
N MET A 201 5.99 7.83 -5.30
CA MET A 201 6.77 7.93 -4.07
C MET A 201 6.18 8.95 -3.09
N ALA A 202 5.87 8.52 -1.86
CA ALA A 202 5.61 9.41 -0.74
C ALA A 202 6.80 9.45 0.23
N VAL A 203 6.96 10.58 0.90
CA VAL A 203 7.88 10.73 2.04
C VAL A 203 7.02 10.97 3.27
N TYR A 204 6.97 9.95 4.13
CA TYR A 204 6.25 9.96 5.38
C TYR A 204 7.09 10.62 6.46
N MET A 205 6.45 11.46 7.27
CA MET A 205 7.06 12.09 8.44
C MET A 205 6.68 11.34 9.71
N ASN A 206 7.63 11.12 10.62
CA ASN A 206 7.34 10.51 11.91
C ASN A 206 6.79 11.54 12.90
N TYR A 207 5.47 11.60 13.04
CA TYR A 207 4.83 12.51 13.98
C TYR A 207 5.02 12.13 15.44
N ASP A 208 5.58 10.95 15.73
CA ASP A 208 5.84 10.43 17.06
C ASP A 208 7.33 10.19 17.33
N ASN A 209 8.20 10.87 16.58
CA ASN A 209 9.65 10.77 16.71
C ASN A 209 10.08 10.91 18.18
N ALA A 210 10.97 10.02 18.62
CA ALA A 210 11.48 10.02 19.98
C ALA A 210 12.26 11.30 20.33
N ASP A 211 12.84 11.96 19.34
CA ASP A 211 13.48 13.27 19.46
C ASP A 211 12.45 14.40 19.40
N ASP A 212 12.43 15.23 20.45
CA ASP A 212 11.46 16.33 20.60
C ASP A 212 11.64 17.42 19.53
N ASN A 213 12.88 17.75 19.14
CA ASN A 213 13.15 18.77 18.12
C ASN A 213 12.60 18.30 16.77
N LYS A 214 12.91 17.06 16.36
CA LYS A 214 12.42 16.48 15.10
C LYS A 214 10.91 16.31 15.09
N ARG A 215 10.33 15.86 16.20
CA ARG A 215 8.88 15.71 16.35
C ARG A 215 8.15 17.04 16.27
N ASN A 216 8.68 18.09 16.87
CA ASN A 216 8.07 19.43 16.81
C ASN A 216 8.21 20.03 15.41
N LEU A 217 9.35 19.84 14.75
CA LEU A 217 9.60 20.29 13.38
C LEU A 217 8.57 19.72 12.39
N VAL A 218 8.39 18.40 12.35
CA VAL A 218 7.43 17.78 11.41
C VAL A 218 5.96 18.09 11.77
N ARG A 219 5.67 18.42 13.03
CA ARG A 219 4.34 18.89 13.46
C ARG A 219 4.05 20.35 13.09
N ASP A 220 5.07 21.12 12.74
CA ASP A 220 4.91 22.50 12.26
C ASP A 220 4.35 22.52 10.83
N LEU A 221 3.21 23.19 10.65
CA LEU A 221 2.56 23.29 9.35
C LEU A 221 3.39 24.08 8.32
N ASN A 222 4.10 25.12 8.76
CA ASN A 222 4.93 25.93 7.85
C ASN A 222 6.12 25.13 7.35
N PHE A 223 6.73 24.30 8.21
CA PHE A 223 7.76 23.35 7.79
C PHE A 223 7.24 22.37 6.73
N ARG A 224 6.09 21.72 6.98
CA ARG A 224 5.53 20.75 6.00
C ARG A 224 5.21 21.40 4.65
N LYS A 225 4.62 22.59 4.67
CA LYS A 225 4.34 23.38 3.44
C LYS A 225 5.64 23.74 2.71
N ALA A 226 6.66 24.22 3.42
CA ALA A 226 7.95 24.56 2.84
C ALA A 226 8.62 23.34 2.18
N MET A 227 8.63 22.20 2.88
CA MET A 227 9.17 20.94 2.34
C MET A 227 8.44 20.50 1.08
N SER A 228 7.11 20.62 1.01
CA SER A 228 6.36 20.24 -0.19
C SER A 228 6.64 21.18 -1.37
N LEU A 229 6.73 22.49 -1.12
CA LEU A 229 7.03 23.51 -2.13
C LEU A 229 8.47 23.45 -2.64
N ALA A 230 9.37 22.79 -1.91
CA ALA A 230 10.77 22.59 -2.30
C ALA A 230 10.97 21.40 -3.26
N ILE A 231 9.97 20.55 -3.46
CA ILE A 231 10.07 19.38 -4.33
C ILE A 231 9.82 19.79 -5.78
N ASP A 232 10.85 19.69 -6.63
CA ASP A 232 10.74 19.89 -8.09
C ASP A 232 10.10 18.65 -8.77
N ARG A 233 8.78 18.53 -8.61
CA ARG A 233 8.00 17.42 -9.17
C ARG A 233 8.06 17.36 -10.70
N ASP A 234 8.21 18.50 -11.36
CA ASP A 234 8.34 18.59 -12.81
C ASP A 234 9.67 18.00 -13.30
N SER A 235 10.76 18.27 -12.59
CA SER A 235 12.06 17.67 -12.86
C SER A 235 12.04 16.17 -12.58
N ILE A 236 11.43 15.75 -11.47
CA ILE A 236 11.22 14.33 -11.15
C ILE A 236 10.43 13.63 -12.27
N ASN A 237 9.35 14.24 -12.75
CA ASN A 237 8.52 13.70 -13.82
C ASN A 237 9.33 13.43 -15.10
N ARG A 238 10.06 14.45 -15.58
CA ARG A 238 10.86 14.35 -16.80
C ARG A 238 11.99 13.32 -16.68
N GLN A 239 12.68 13.28 -15.55
CA GLN A 239 13.85 12.44 -15.36
C GLN A 239 13.52 10.97 -15.12
N PHE A 240 12.47 10.69 -14.34
CA PHE A 240 12.21 9.33 -13.83
C PHE A 240 10.91 8.71 -14.34
N PHE A 241 9.93 9.53 -14.75
CA PHE A 241 8.60 9.04 -15.15
C PHE A 241 8.31 9.20 -16.65
N LEU A 242 9.17 9.88 -17.42
CA LEU A 242 9.01 10.12 -18.86
C LEU A 242 7.74 10.90 -19.21
N ASP A 243 7.45 11.96 -18.43
CA ASP A 243 6.24 12.78 -18.55
C ASP A 243 4.92 12.00 -18.30
N LEU A 244 4.99 10.85 -17.62
CA LEU A 244 3.84 10.03 -17.24
C LEU A 244 3.42 10.18 -15.77
N LEU A 245 4.09 11.04 -15.00
CA LEU A 245 3.65 11.46 -13.68
C LEU A 245 2.69 12.65 -13.81
N ASP A 246 1.64 12.63 -13.01
CA ASP A 246 0.77 13.73 -12.67
C ASP A 246 1.17 14.22 -11.27
N PRO A 247 1.96 15.32 -11.17
CA PRO A 247 2.38 15.90 -9.91
C PRO A 247 1.18 16.18 -8.99
N SER A 248 1.28 15.74 -7.73
CA SER A 248 0.16 15.88 -6.79
C SER A 248 0.63 16.00 -5.34
N ALA A 249 -0.22 16.61 -4.53
CA ALA A 249 -0.15 16.58 -3.08
C ALA A 249 -0.50 15.17 -2.54
N PHE A 250 -0.11 14.89 -1.29
CA PHE A 250 -0.49 13.65 -0.61
C PHE A 250 -2.02 13.60 -0.43
N SER A 251 -2.69 12.92 -1.35
CA SER A 251 -4.14 12.99 -1.58
C SER A 251 -4.76 11.62 -1.86
N PHE A 252 -6.09 11.53 -1.85
CA PHE A 252 -6.77 10.38 -2.43
C PHE A 252 -6.52 10.30 -3.94
N SER A 253 -6.54 9.10 -4.50
CA SER A 253 -6.24 8.88 -5.92
C SER A 253 -7.32 9.49 -6.81
N PRO A 254 -6.98 10.02 -8.00
CA PRO A 254 -7.96 10.38 -9.03
C PRO A 254 -8.93 9.26 -9.43
N ASN A 255 -8.60 7.99 -9.16
CA ASN A 255 -9.49 6.84 -9.34
C ASN A 255 -10.58 6.74 -8.24
N SER A 256 -10.45 7.51 -7.15
CA SER A 256 -11.37 7.51 -6.02
C SER A 256 -12.54 8.47 -6.23
N PRO A 257 -13.79 8.11 -5.88
CA PRO A 257 -14.90 9.08 -5.87
C PRO A 257 -14.71 10.20 -4.85
N TYR A 258 -13.76 10.03 -3.92
CA TYR A 258 -13.43 10.97 -2.87
C TYR A 258 -12.35 11.98 -3.27
N TYR A 259 -11.80 11.85 -4.48
CA TYR A 259 -10.82 12.80 -4.99
C TYR A 259 -11.47 14.16 -5.29
N ASP A 260 -10.72 15.19 -4.94
CA ASP A 260 -10.99 16.57 -5.32
C ASP A 260 -9.74 17.13 -5.99
N ALA A 261 -9.89 17.66 -7.21
CA ALA A 261 -8.77 18.08 -8.02
C ALA A 261 -8.06 19.33 -7.48
N GLU A 262 -8.79 20.23 -6.83
CA GLU A 262 -8.21 21.41 -6.20
C GLU A 262 -7.43 21.01 -4.93
N ALA A 263 -7.96 20.06 -4.16
CA ALA A 263 -7.23 19.46 -3.05
C ALA A 263 -5.94 18.78 -3.53
N GLY A 264 -6.00 18.05 -4.65
CA GLY A 264 -4.86 17.31 -5.21
C GLY A 264 -3.67 18.17 -5.65
N THR A 265 -3.84 19.49 -5.81
CA THR A 265 -2.77 20.41 -6.23
C THR A 265 -2.24 21.31 -5.11
N GLN A 266 -2.75 21.21 -3.88
CA GLN A 266 -2.33 22.09 -2.77
C GLN A 266 -0.85 21.89 -2.43
N PHE A 267 -0.05 22.96 -2.52
CA PHE A 267 1.40 22.95 -2.24
C PHE A 267 2.18 21.93 -3.08
N ALA A 268 1.66 21.57 -4.25
CA ALA A 268 2.32 20.64 -5.17
C ALA A 268 3.24 21.37 -6.16
N GLU A 269 3.14 22.70 -6.26
CA GLU A 269 4.01 23.55 -7.06
C GLU A 269 5.43 23.68 -6.49
N LEU A 270 6.41 23.99 -7.35
CA LEU A 270 7.74 24.39 -6.93
C LEU A 270 7.77 25.91 -6.65
N ASP A 271 8.00 26.29 -5.40
CA ASP A 271 8.11 27.70 -4.98
C ASP A 271 9.11 27.86 -3.83
N ILE A 272 10.39 27.99 -4.20
CA ILE A 272 11.50 28.10 -3.25
C ILE A 272 11.44 29.40 -2.43
N GLU A 273 10.95 30.50 -3.01
CA GLU A 273 10.84 31.78 -2.31
C GLU A 273 9.80 31.68 -1.20
N ARG A 274 8.62 31.13 -1.51
CA ARG A 274 7.57 30.89 -0.53
C ARG A 274 7.98 29.86 0.51
N ALA A 275 8.70 28.81 0.12
CA ALA A 275 9.22 27.82 1.06
C ALA A 275 10.17 28.46 2.09
N ASN A 276 11.12 29.28 1.66
CA ASN A 276 12.02 30.00 2.57
C ASN A 276 11.24 30.97 3.47
N ALA A 277 10.28 31.72 2.94
CA ALA A 277 9.46 32.65 3.73
C ALA A 277 8.66 31.93 4.84
N LEU A 278 8.14 30.72 4.56
CA LEU A 278 7.43 29.91 5.56
C LEU A 278 8.37 29.44 6.67
N LEU A 279 9.60 29.03 6.34
CA LEU A 279 10.60 28.63 7.33
C LEU A 279 11.06 29.82 8.19
N ASP A 280 11.25 30.98 7.57
CA ASP A 280 11.57 32.23 8.27
C ASP A 280 10.45 32.63 9.24
N GLU A 281 9.18 32.53 8.82
CA GLU A 281 8.01 32.80 9.66
C GLU A 281 7.90 31.83 10.84
N ALA A 282 8.27 30.56 10.63
CA ALA A 282 8.33 29.54 11.67
C ALA A 282 9.54 29.71 12.61
N GLY A 283 10.51 30.55 12.25
CA GLY A 283 11.68 30.86 13.07
C GLY A 283 12.85 29.91 12.91
N TYR A 284 12.83 29.02 11.91
CA TYR A 284 14.01 28.25 11.51
C TYR A 284 14.87 29.17 10.66
N MET A 285 16.02 29.60 11.16
CA MET A 285 16.94 30.50 10.45
C MET A 285 18.27 29.79 10.26
N ASP A 286 19.10 30.23 9.31
CA ASP A 286 20.54 29.92 9.25
C ASP A 286 21.26 31.04 10.01
N SER A 287 21.70 30.73 11.23
CA SER A 287 22.21 31.72 12.19
C SER A 287 23.72 31.88 12.13
N ASP A 288 24.45 30.87 11.68
CA ASP A 288 25.91 30.85 11.60
C ASP A 288 26.47 31.03 10.17
N GLY A 289 25.59 30.98 9.17
CA GLY A 289 25.86 31.26 7.77
C GLY A 289 26.48 30.09 7.00
N ASP A 290 26.32 28.86 7.50
CA ASP A 290 26.84 27.66 6.85
C ASP A 290 25.93 27.11 5.73
N GLY A 291 24.72 27.68 5.59
CA GLY A 291 23.72 27.31 4.60
C GLY A 291 22.67 26.32 5.08
N ILE A 292 22.75 25.85 6.33
CA ILE A 292 21.77 24.97 6.98
C ILE A 292 21.07 25.74 8.10
N ARG A 293 19.75 25.58 8.19
CA ARG A 293 18.93 26.20 9.22
C ARG A 293 19.05 25.41 10.53
N GLU A 294 18.97 26.09 11.66
CA GLU A 294 19.08 25.45 12.98
C GLU A 294 17.75 25.34 13.72
N TYR A 295 17.69 24.37 14.64
CA TYR A 295 16.69 24.27 15.69
C TYR A 295 16.83 25.43 16.69
N ALA A 296 15.82 25.60 17.54
CA ALA A 296 15.81 26.64 18.58
C ALA A 296 16.96 26.52 19.60
N ASP A 297 17.61 25.34 19.71
CA ASP A 297 18.79 25.12 20.55
C ASP A 297 20.12 25.45 19.85
N GLY A 298 20.08 25.86 18.58
CA GLY A 298 21.24 26.24 17.76
C GLY A 298 21.95 25.06 17.09
N THR A 299 21.36 23.87 17.07
CA THR A 299 21.88 22.73 16.30
C THR A 299 21.25 22.65 14.91
N ASP A 300 22.01 22.19 13.91
CA ASP A 300 21.56 22.08 12.53
C ASP A 300 20.32 21.18 12.38
N ILE A 301 19.39 21.58 11.52
CA ILE A 301 18.27 20.75 11.11
C ILE A 301 18.76 19.72 10.09
N GLU A 302 19.04 18.52 10.57
CA GLU A 302 19.36 17.35 9.74
C GLU A 302 18.35 16.21 9.99
N LEU A 303 17.76 15.67 8.90
CA LEU A 303 16.82 14.55 8.93
C LEU A 303 17.33 13.38 8.10
N VAL A 304 17.19 12.16 8.62
CA VAL A 304 17.50 10.93 7.89
C VAL A 304 16.29 10.46 7.10
N ILE A 305 16.45 10.26 5.79
CA ILE A 305 15.45 9.66 4.90
C ILE A 305 15.75 8.18 4.68
N ASP A 306 14.92 7.33 5.29
CA ASP A 306 14.95 5.88 5.13
C ASP A 306 14.32 5.49 3.80
N VAL A 307 15.07 4.80 2.95
CA VAL A 307 14.62 4.32 1.63
C VAL A 307 15.07 2.88 1.40
N ALA A 308 14.17 2.06 0.87
CA ALA A 308 14.50 0.70 0.47
C ALA A 308 15.23 0.69 -0.89
N ASN A 309 16.11 -0.30 -1.10
CA ASN A 309 16.77 -0.55 -2.37
C ASN A 309 15.76 -0.68 -3.54
N HIS A 310 15.54 0.43 -4.24
CA HIS A 310 14.53 0.58 -5.28
C HIS A 310 15.08 1.47 -6.40
N ASP A 311 15.00 0.99 -7.64
CA ASP A 311 15.58 1.64 -8.83
C ASP A 311 14.90 2.98 -9.18
N LEU A 312 13.65 3.16 -8.75
CA LEU A 312 12.94 4.45 -8.80
C LEU A 312 13.18 5.34 -7.56
N TYR A 313 13.05 4.82 -6.33
CA TYR A 313 13.00 5.67 -5.13
C TYR A 313 14.36 6.16 -4.67
N VAL A 314 15.43 5.36 -4.85
CA VAL A 314 16.78 5.79 -4.45
C VAL A 314 17.23 7.02 -5.26
N PRO A 315 17.16 7.05 -6.61
CA PRO A 315 17.56 8.24 -7.37
C PRO A 315 16.71 9.49 -7.11
N ILE A 316 15.41 9.34 -6.86
CA ILE A 316 14.56 10.47 -6.48
C ILE A 316 14.98 10.98 -5.09
N THR A 317 15.26 10.08 -4.15
CA THR A 317 15.73 10.45 -2.80
C THR A 317 17.08 11.16 -2.85
N GLU A 318 18.01 10.72 -3.70
CA GLU A 318 19.29 11.41 -3.94
C GLU A 318 19.07 12.84 -4.44
N LEU A 319 18.13 13.04 -5.38
CA LEU A 319 17.76 14.38 -5.85
C LEU A 319 17.21 15.24 -4.71
N LEU A 320 16.38 14.69 -3.83
CA LEU A 320 15.85 15.42 -2.66
C LEU A 320 16.98 15.81 -1.68
N VAL A 321 17.89 14.87 -1.39
CA VAL A 321 19.05 15.08 -0.52
C VAL A 321 20.01 16.13 -1.06
N GLU A 322 20.14 16.27 -2.37
CA GLU A 322 20.95 17.33 -2.98
C GLU A 322 20.21 18.68 -2.99
N SER A 323 18.94 18.68 -3.43
CA SER A 323 18.21 19.91 -3.77
C SER A 323 17.59 20.62 -2.57
N ILE A 324 17.11 19.90 -1.55
CA ILE A 324 16.42 20.51 -0.40
C ILE A 324 17.39 21.32 0.48
N PRO A 325 18.56 20.79 0.90
CA PRO A 325 19.54 21.59 1.64
C PRO A 325 19.98 22.81 0.83
N ALA A 326 20.26 22.64 -0.46
CA ALA A 326 20.73 23.72 -1.33
C ALA A 326 19.68 24.83 -1.58
N SER A 327 18.39 24.52 -1.50
CA SER A 327 17.31 25.46 -1.84
C SER A 327 16.66 26.13 -0.64
N ILE A 328 16.48 25.39 0.47
CA ILE A 328 15.77 25.86 1.66
C ILE A 328 16.52 25.63 2.97
N GLY A 329 17.75 25.11 2.93
CA GLY A 329 18.61 24.97 4.10
C GLY A 329 18.17 23.90 5.10
N ILE A 330 17.42 22.88 4.67
CA ILE A 330 17.07 21.74 5.52
C ILE A 330 17.97 20.56 5.16
N GLY A 331 18.84 20.15 6.07
CA GLY A 331 19.77 19.03 5.89
C GLY A 331 19.04 17.69 5.75
N LEU A 332 19.43 16.89 4.77
CA LEU A 332 18.90 15.55 4.55
C LEU A 332 20.03 14.54 4.36
N VAL A 333 19.89 13.35 4.96
CA VAL A 333 20.85 12.25 4.80
C VAL A 333 20.10 10.99 4.41
N MET A 334 20.53 10.34 3.32
CA MET A 334 19.91 9.09 2.86
C MET A 334 20.43 7.87 3.61
N ASN A 335 19.52 7.06 4.14
CA ASN A 335 19.80 5.71 4.61
C ASN A 335 19.13 4.69 3.67
N ASN A 336 19.94 4.11 2.77
CA ASN A 336 19.49 3.10 1.82
C ASN A 336 19.82 1.69 2.32
N GLN A 337 18.80 0.84 2.54
CA GLN A 337 18.94 -0.53 3.02
C GLN A 337 18.02 -1.51 2.27
N GLN A 338 18.14 -2.81 2.59
CA GLN A 338 17.13 -3.79 2.17
C GLN A 338 15.77 -3.46 2.81
N GLN A 339 14.69 -3.75 2.07
CA GLN A 339 13.34 -3.37 2.44
C GLN A 339 12.92 -3.90 3.83
N ASP A 340 13.29 -5.14 4.15
CA ASP A 340 12.93 -5.74 5.44
C ASP A 340 13.56 -4.97 6.62
N LEU A 341 14.83 -4.54 6.49
CA LEU A 341 15.50 -3.71 7.50
C LEU A 341 14.85 -2.33 7.65
N ILE A 342 14.43 -1.74 6.52
CA ILE A 342 13.68 -0.47 6.51
C ILE A 342 12.33 -0.63 7.21
N PHE A 343 11.65 -1.77 7.01
CA PHE A 343 10.36 -2.06 7.66
C PHE A 343 10.51 -2.38 9.15
N GLU A 344 11.55 -3.09 9.57
CA GLU A 344 11.87 -3.30 10.98
C GLU A 344 12.10 -1.96 11.68
N ARG A 345 12.86 -1.05 11.07
CA ARG A 345 13.10 0.30 11.59
C ARG A 345 11.81 1.12 11.68
N ARG A 346 10.91 1.01 10.70
CA ARG A 346 9.58 1.67 10.69
C ARG A 346 8.72 1.31 11.91
N GLN A 347 8.88 0.11 12.47
CA GLN A 347 8.15 -0.31 13.68
C GLN A 347 8.64 0.37 14.96
N THR A 348 9.76 1.08 14.90
CA THR A 348 10.27 1.88 16.02
C THR A 348 9.75 3.33 15.94
N LEU A 349 10.02 4.13 16.97
CA LEU A 349 9.79 5.58 16.96
C LEU A 349 11.07 6.37 16.62
N ASP A 350 12.16 5.68 16.25
CA ASP A 350 13.49 6.25 16.04
C ASP A 350 13.84 6.29 14.55
N TRP A 351 13.08 7.09 13.79
CA TRP A 351 13.30 7.40 12.38
C TRP A 351 12.66 8.76 12.06
N ASP A 352 13.18 9.47 11.05
CA ASP A 352 12.76 10.85 10.77
C ASP A 352 11.79 10.93 9.59
N LEU A 353 12.27 10.51 8.42
CA LEU A 353 11.53 10.45 7.18
C LEU A 353 11.58 9.05 6.59
N HIS A 354 10.51 8.62 5.95
CA HIS A 354 10.40 7.27 5.41
C HIS A 354 9.78 7.27 4.01
N VAL A 355 10.45 6.63 3.05
CA VAL A 355 9.97 6.55 1.67
C VAL A 355 9.12 5.30 1.45
N PHE A 356 7.90 5.48 0.95
CA PHE A 356 7.06 4.35 0.55
C PHE A 356 5.90 4.73 -0.39
N ASP A 357 5.18 3.74 -0.90
CA ASP A 357 3.95 3.92 -1.67
C ASP A 357 2.83 4.51 -0.79
N ILE A 358 1.84 5.16 -1.42
CA ILE A 358 0.56 5.50 -0.76
C ILE A 358 -0.45 4.38 -0.97
N TYR A 359 -0.57 3.51 0.02
CA TYR A 359 -1.62 2.50 0.05
C TYR A 359 -2.98 3.11 0.42
N GLY A 360 -4.06 2.43 -0.02
CA GLY A 360 -5.42 2.87 0.28
C GLY A 360 -5.90 4.14 -0.45
N SER A 361 -5.09 4.81 -1.26
CA SER A 361 -5.44 6.13 -1.82
C SER A 361 -6.67 6.07 -2.74
N THR A 362 -6.87 4.96 -3.43
CA THR A 362 -8.05 4.72 -4.27
C THR A 362 -9.30 4.41 -3.44
N ALA A 363 -9.16 3.61 -2.39
CA ALA A 363 -10.26 3.19 -1.52
C ALA A 363 -9.91 3.39 -0.03
N PRO A 364 -9.85 4.64 0.47
CA PRO A 364 -9.35 4.93 1.81
C PRO A 364 -10.18 4.31 2.93
N LEU A 365 -11.47 4.07 2.69
CA LEU A 365 -12.35 3.39 3.66
C LEU A 365 -12.16 1.87 3.72
N ALA A 366 -11.50 1.28 2.71
CA ALA A 366 -11.08 -0.11 2.72
C ALA A 366 -9.75 -0.30 3.46
N LYS A 367 -8.89 0.72 3.49
CA LYS A 367 -7.55 0.71 4.10
C LYS A 367 -7.42 1.79 5.17
N LEU A 368 -8.36 1.86 6.10
CA LEU A 368 -8.40 2.91 7.13
C LEU A 368 -7.11 2.98 7.95
N GLU A 369 -6.43 1.86 8.16
CA GLU A 369 -5.17 1.73 8.87
C GLU A 369 -4.02 2.57 8.29
N ASP A 370 -4.08 2.90 7.00
CA ASP A 370 -3.05 3.73 6.35
C ASP A 370 -3.23 5.23 6.66
N TRP A 371 -4.42 5.62 7.12
CA TRP A 371 -4.85 7.02 7.26
C TRP A 371 -5.10 7.44 8.70
N VAL A 372 -5.77 6.60 9.49
CA VAL A 372 -6.38 6.97 10.78
C VAL A 372 -6.12 5.92 11.86
N PRO A 373 -6.17 6.29 13.16
CA PRO A 373 -5.94 5.35 14.25
C PRO A 373 -7.04 4.29 14.36
N VAL A 374 -6.86 3.17 13.66
CA VAL A 374 -7.72 1.97 13.80
C VAL A 374 -7.21 0.95 14.81
N SER A 375 -6.02 1.13 15.35
CA SER A 375 -5.46 0.40 16.49
C SER A 375 -4.14 1.05 16.89
N GLN A 376 -3.53 0.59 17.99
CA GLN A 376 -2.19 1.02 18.38
C GLN A 376 -1.17 0.70 17.28
N GLY A 377 -0.26 1.64 16.98
CA GLY A 377 0.74 1.45 15.93
C GLY A 377 0.28 1.89 14.54
N PHE A 378 -0.99 2.25 14.37
CA PHE A 378 -1.55 2.70 13.09
C PHE A 378 -2.05 4.16 13.14
N PRO A 379 -1.86 4.93 12.05
CA PRO A 379 -1.00 4.59 10.91
C PRO A 379 0.48 4.57 11.32
N PHE A 380 1.33 3.85 10.58
CA PHE A 380 2.72 3.62 10.99
C PHE A 380 3.54 4.91 11.17
N TRP A 381 3.13 6.00 10.51
CA TRP A 381 3.75 7.32 10.54
C TRP A 381 3.25 8.21 11.69
N ASN A 382 2.22 7.76 12.43
CA ASN A 382 1.67 8.40 13.63
C ASN A 382 1.12 7.33 14.59
N GLN A 383 2.01 6.47 15.10
CA GLN A 383 1.68 5.26 15.87
C GLN A 383 0.91 5.54 17.19
N LYS A 384 1.03 6.75 17.74
CA LYS A 384 0.35 7.22 18.96
C LYS A 384 -0.90 8.04 18.67
N ALA A 385 -1.35 8.09 17.42
CA ALA A 385 -2.58 8.78 16.98
C ALA A 385 -3.82 8.45 17.83
N SER A 386 -3.93 7.21 18.31
CA SER A 386 -5.04 6.76 19.16
C SER A 386 -5.01 7.34 20.58
N GLU A 387 -3.84 7.78 21.05
CA GLU A 387 -3.67 8.45 22.34
C GLU A 387 -3.88 9.97 22.20
N ALA A 388 -3.25 10.57 21.19
CA ALA A 388 -3.39 11.98 20.87
C ALA A 388 -3.09 12.25 19.37
N PRO A 389 -3.95 13.00 18.67
CA PRO A 389 -3.68 13.41 17.29
C PRO A 389 -2.52 14.43 17.26
N PHE A 390 -1.74 14.45 16.17
CA PHE A 390 -0.62 15.39 16.03
C PHE A 390 -1.09 16.83 15.77
N SER A 391 -2.31 17.02 15.27
CA SER A 391 -2.96 18.32 15.09
C SER A 391 -4.50 18.22 15.19
N PRO A 392 -5.20 19.35 15.44
CA PRO A 392 -6.66 19.39 15.39
C PRO A 392 -7.24 18.98 14.03
N GLU A 393 -6.58 19.35 12.93
CA GLU A 393 -6.99 19.03 11.57
C GLU A 393 -6.91 17.53 11.29
N TYR A 394 -5.87 16.86 11.82
CA TYR A 394 -5.80 15.40 11.77
C TYR A 394 -6.90 14.71 12.59
N ALA A 395 -7.29 15.31 13.73
CA ALA A 395 -8.41 14.81 14.52
C ALA A 395 -9.72 14.88 13.72
N GLU A 396 -9.99 16.02 13.09
CA GLU A 396 -11.17 16.22 12.24
C GLU A 396 -11.18 15.25 11.03
N PHE A 397 -10.04 15.13 10.34
CA PHE A 397 -9.87 14.15 9.27
C PHE A 397 -10.18 12.72 9.74
N SER A 398 -9.66 12.35 10.92
CA SER A 398 -9.86 11.02 11.50
C SER A 398 -11.32 10.75 11.84
N GLU A 399 -12.00 11.74 12.43
CA GLU A 399 -13.44 11.64 12.73
C GLU A 399 -14.27 11.43 11.47
N ILE A 400 -13.97 12.16 10.38
CA ILE A 400 -14.68 11.99 9.10
C ILE A 400 -14.50 10.57 8.56
N LEU A 401 -13.26 10.08 8.44
CA LEU A 401 -12.97 8.76 7.87
C LEU A 401 -13.59 7.63 8.69
N LEU A 402 -13.51 7.70 10.02
CA LEU A 402 -14.09 6.71 10.92
C LEU A 402 -15.62 6.69 10.84
N GLY A 403 -16.26 7.86 10.68
CA GLY A 403 -17.72 8.00 10.55
C GLY A 403 -18.27 7.71 9.14
N ALA A 404 -17.45 7.84 8.09
CA ALA A 404 -17.89 7.80 6.70
C ALA A 404 -18.59 6.50 6.30
N ARG A 405 -18.20 5.37 6.90
CA ARG A 405 -18.79 4.05 6.61
C ARG A 405 -20.27 3.92 7.01
N ALA A 406 -20.78 4.84 7.85
CA ALA A 406 -22.19 4.89 8.24
C ALA A 406 -23.06 5.79 7.35
N LEU A 407 -22.44 6.58 6.47
CA LEU A 407 -23.11 7.61 5.68
C LEU A 407 -23.65 7.07 4.35
N ASP A 408 -24.74 7.66 3.87
CA ASP A 408 -25.23 7.43 2.50
C ASP A 408 -24.18 7.88 1.48
N TYR A 409 -24.24 7.31 0.27
CA TYR A 409 -23.19 7.49 -0.73
C TYR A 409 -22.85 8.96 -1.02
N ASP A 410 -23.85 9.80 -1.30
CA ASP A 410 -23.60 11.21 -1.66
C ASP A 410 -23.02 12.02 -0.48
N THR A 411 -23.55 11.81 0.73
CA THR A 411 -23.03 12.46 1.94
C THR A 411 -21.61 11.99 2.26
N ARG A 412 -21.36 10.68 2.14
CA ARG A 412 -20.02 10.10 2.30
C ARG A 412 -19.03 10.72 1.31
N VAL A 413 -19.39 10.84 0.03
CA VAL A 413 -18.53 11.45 -0.98
C VAL A 413 -18.21 12.90 -0.62
N SER A 414 -19.21 13.69 -0.19
CA SER A 414 -19.02 15.07 0.25
C SER A 414 -18.07 15.19 1.44
N GLU A 415 -18.29 14.42 2.51
CA GLU A 415 -17.44 14.46 3.69
C GLU A 415 -16.02 13.95 3.39
N MET A 416 -15.89 12.89 2.59
CA MET A 416 -14.57 12.38 2.22
C MET A 416 -13.77 13.35 1.33
N LYS A 417 -14.44 14.14 0.48
CA LYS A 417 -13.78 15.24 -0.25
C LYS A 417 -13.29 16.34 0.68
N ARG A 418 -14.07 16.67 1.71
CA ARG A 418 -13.62 17.58 2.78
C ARG A 418 -12.41 17.00 3.52
N ALA A 419 -12.42 15.71 3.84
CA ALA A 419 -11.26 15.06 4.44
C ALA A 419 -10.01 15.13 3.53
N ASN A 420 -10.18 14.94 2.21
CA ASN A 420 -9.10 15.10 1.25
C ASN A 420 -8.51 16.52 1.27
N ALA A 421 -9.37 17.55 1.29
CA ALA A 421 -8.93 18.94 1.39
C ALA A 421 -8.18 19.24 2.71
N ILE A 422 -8.71 18.77 3.85
CA ILE A 422 -8.04 18.92 5.15
C ILE A 422 -6.63 18.33 5.09
N MET A 423 -6.48 17.11 4.56
CA MET A 423 -5.20 16.43 4.46
C MET A 423 -4.20 17.18 3.58
N THR A 424 -4.63 17.70 2.43
CA THR A 424 -3.72 18.35 1.48
C THR A 424 -3.39 19.79 1.86
N GLU A 425 -4.34 20.56 2.38
CA GLU A 425 -4.10 21.91 2.92
C GLU A 425 -3.13 21.92 4.11
N ASN A 426 -3.11 20.81 4.86
CA ASN A 426 -2.26 20.61 6.03
C ASN A 426 -1.00 19.78 5.76
N VAL A 427 -0.80 19.36 4.50
CA VAL A 427 0.37 18.61 4.02
C VAL A 427 0.75 17.48 4.99
N PHE A 428 -0.15 16.51 5.21
CA PHE A 428 0.10 15.45 6.19
C PHE A 428 1.36 14.63 5.87
N ASN A 429 1.67 14.40 4.61
CA ASN A 429 2.94 13.82 4.19
C ASN A 429 3.36 14.45 2.85
N LEU A 430 4.59 14.22 2.40
CA LEU A 430 5.06 14.71 1.12
C LEU A 430 4.81 13.64 0.05
N TYR A 431 4.57 14.07 -1.19
CA TYR A 431 4.26 13.16 -2.29
C TYR A 431 4.74 13.71 -3.62
N VAL A 432 5.17 12.83 -4.52
CA VAL A 432 5.61 13.22 -5.87
C VAL A 432 4.46 13.27 -6.87
N GLY A 433 3.43 12.43 -6.72
CA GLY A 433 2.29 12.40 -7.65
C GLY A 433 1.86 10.99 -8.05
N PHE A 434 0.76 10.91 -8.82
CA PHE A 434 0.27 9.65 -9.40
C PHE A 434 0.83 9.48 -10.79
N TYR A 435 1.14 8.27 -11.23
CA TYR A 435 1.70 8.05 -12.55
C TYR A 435 1.01 6.94 -13.31
N ARG A 436 1.08 7.03 -14.64
CA ARG A 436 0.70 5.95 -15.53
C ARG A 436 1.86 4.96 -15.61
N ARG A 437 1.62 3.75 -15.12
CA ARG A 437 2.64 2.70 -14.99
C ARG A 437 2.44 1.62 -16.03
N ALA A 438 3.50 1.28 -16.76
CA ALA A 438 3.46 0.16 -17.70
C ALA A 438 3.48 -1.20 -16.97
N PHE A 439 2.74 -2.17 -17.51
CA PHE A 439 2.95 -3.59 -17.27
C PHE A 439 3.15 -4.32 -18.59
N ILE A 440 3.88 -5.42 -18.55
CA ILE A 440 4.34 -6.14 -19.74
C ILE A 440 3.71 -7.52 -19.76
N TYR A 441 3.29 -7.96 -20.95
CA TYR A 441 2.74 -9.30 -21.11
C TYR A 441 3.02 -9.87 -22.49
N ASN A 442 3.05 -11.19 -22.57
CA ASN A 442 3.25 -11.93 -23.81
C ASN A 442 2.05 -11.71 -24.73
N SER A 443 2.30 -11.38 -26.01
CA SER A 443 1.25 -11.12 -27.00
C SER A 443 0.32 -12.33 -27.22
N ASN A 444 0.76 -13.54 -26.88
CA ASN A 444 -0.01 -14.76 -26.94
C ASN A 444 -1.05 -14.88 -25.82
N LEU A 445 -0.98 -14.06 -24.77
CA LEU A 445 -2.02 -14.01 -23.74
C LEU A 445 -3.27 -13.30 -24.27
N GLY A 446 -4.40 -14.00 -24.19
CA GLY A 446 -5.74 -13.46 -24.36
C GLY A 446 -6.31 -12.98 -23.04
N ASN A 447 -7.39 -12.19 -23.11
CA ASN A 447 -8.10 -11.69 -21.93
C ASN A 447 -7.26 -10.78 -20.99
N MET A 448 -6.14 -10.27 -21.49
CA MET A 448 -5.36 -9.23 -20.82
C MET A 448 -6.03 -7.87 -21.05
N PRO A 449 -6.34 -7.10 -19.98
CA PRO A 449 -6.77 -5.72 -20.14
C PRO A 449 -5.63 -4.88 -20.71
N THR A 450 -5.93 -3.89 -21.53
CA THR A 450 -4.93 -2.90 -22.00
C THR A 450 -4.76 -1.76 -21.00
N GLU A 451 -5.81 -1.50 -20.22
CA GLU A 451 -5.88 -0.49 -19.17
C GLU A 451 -6.46 -1.16 -17.92
N ALA A 452 -5.77 -0.99 -16.79
CA ALA A 452 -6.14 -1.57 -15.52
C ALA A 452 -5.86 -0.58 -14.37
N MET A 453 -6.20 -1.01 -13.16
CA MET A 453 -5.87 -0.31 -11.93
C MET A 453 -4.93 -1.18 -11.11
N ARG A 454 -4.02 -0.55 -10.35
CA ARG A 454 -3.21 -1.22 -9.33
C ARG A 454 -3.66 -0.70 -7.97
N ASP A 455 -4.27 -1.55 -7.16
CA ASP A 455 -4.83 -1.13 -5.87
C ASP A 455 -4.75 -2.23 -4.82
N VAL A 456 -3.90 -2.03 -3.81
CA VAL A 456 -3.71 -2.93 -2.66
C VAL A 456 -5.01 -3.14 -1.88
N SER A 457 -5.97 -2.23 -1.98
CA SER A 457 -7.26 -2.33 -1.30
C SER A 457 -8.15 -3.45 -1.86
N PHE A 458 -7.82 -3.98 -3.05
CA PHE A 458 -8.62 -4.99 -3.75
C PHE A 458 -7.73 -6.03 -4.46
N GLY A 459 -6.74 -6.60 -3.77
CA GLY A 459 -5.91 -7.69 -4.28
C GLY A 459 -4.71 -7.26 -5.08
N LEU A 460 -4.29 -5.99 -4.95
CA LEU A 460 -3.20 -5.35 -5.70
C LEU A 460 -3.38 -5.44 -7.23
N LEU A 461 -3.00 -6.59 -7.79
CA LEU A 461 -3.12 -6.95 -9.20
C LEU A 461 -4.25 -7.94 -9.48
N GLU A 462 -4.55 -8.85 -8.54
CA GLU A 462 -5.47 -9.98 -8.76
C GLU A 462 -6.91 -9.53 -8.98
N GLY A 463 -7.39 -8.57 -8.17
CA GLY A 463 -8.74 -8.04 -8.30
C GLY A 463 -8.97 -7.36 -9.66
N PRO A 464 -8.14 -6.38 -10.06
CA PRO A 464 -8.29 -5.67 -11.33
C PRO A 464 -8.00 -6.54 -12.57
N MET A 465 -7.01 -7.43 -12.52
CA MET A 465 -6.59 -8.22 -13.69
C MET A 465 -7.40 -9.49 -13.90
N ARG A 466 -8.02 -10.03 -12.84
CA ARG A 466 -8.75 -11.32 -12.87
C ARG A 466 -7.91 -12.41 -13.57
N PRO A 467 -6.75 -12.79 -13.02
CA PRO A 467 -5.81 -13.67 -13.72
C PRO A 467 -6.42 -15.04 -14.06
N GLU A 468 -7.44 -15.51 -13.33
CA GLU A 468 -8.07 -16.81 -13.56
C GLU A 468 -8.71 -16.96 -14.95
N GLN A 469 -9.05 -15.85 -15.61
CA GLN A 469 -9.66 -15.86 -16.94
C GLN A 469 -8.68 -15.52 -18.08
N VAL A 470 -7.40 -15.33 -17.78
CA VAL A 470 -6.34 -15.21 -18.79
C VAL A 470 -6.10 -16.58 -19.44
N TYR A 471 -5.83 -16.60 -20.75
CA TYR A 471 -5.58 -17.83 -21.52
C TYR A 471 -4.51 -17.62 -22.60
N PHE A 472 -3.90 -18.69 -23.11
CA PHE A 472 -3.04 -18.61 -24.29
C PHE A 472 -3.86 -18.77 -25.57
N LYS A 473 -3.70 -17.84 -26.52
CA LYS A 473 -4.35 -17.86 -27.84
C LYS A 473 -3.92 -19.12 -28.61
N GLN A 474 -4.88 -19.74 -29.29
CA GLN A 474 -4.67 -20.95 -30.12
C GLN A 474 -4.38 -20.60 -31.58
#